data_AF-A0A450YAL6-F1
#
_entry.id   AF-A0A450YAL6-F1
#
_cell.length_a   1.000
_cell.length_b   1.000
_cell.length_c   1.000
_cell.angle_alpha   90.00
_cell.angle_beta   90.00
_cell.angle_gamma   90.00
#
_symmetry.space_group_name_H-M   'P 1'
#
loop_
_entity.id
_entity.type
_entity.pdbx_description
1 polymer ?
#
loop_
_entity_poly.entity_id
_entity_poly.type
_entity_poly.pdbx_seq_one_letter_code
_entity_poly.pdbx_strand_id
1 'polypeptide(L)'
;MADEWGIIASTLANPKYKWRTIDGLEKETGLDRVTIVSNMATHEDAIIKSSIPSKDGKELFTTREHYRRNRSPWQAIASAITNKIE
;
A
#
# COMPACT_ATOMS: atom_id res chain seq x y z
N MET A 1 23.91 -4.77 1.83
CA MET A 1 22.98 -3.62 1.77
C MET A 1 21.65 -4.15 2.25
N ALA A 2 21.05 -3.55 3.29
CA ALA A 2 19.72 -3.98 3.71
C ALA A 2 18.74 -3.65 2.59
N ASP A 3 17.93 -4.62 2.17
CA ASP A 3 16.93 -4.42 1.13
C ASP A 3 15.72 -3.71 1.78
N GLU A 4 15.82 -2.38 1.90
CA GLU A 4 14.79 -1.53 2.52
C GLU A 4 13.43 -1.74 1.86
N TRP A 5 13.44 -1.88 0.53
CA TRP A 5 12.27 -2.19 -0.27
C TRP A 5 11.62 -3.51 0.14
N GLY A 6 12.37 -4.61 0.27
CA GLY A 6 11.85 -5.91 0.67
C GLY A 6 11.16 -5.88 2.02
N ILE A 7 11.67 -5.08 2.97
CA ILE A 7 11.03 -4.86 4.27
C ILE A 7 9.70 -4.12 4.09
N ILE A 8 9.69 -3.01 3.34
CA ILE A 8 8.49 -2.22 3.07
C ILE A 8 7.43 -3.05 2.35
N ALA A 9 7.81 -3.76 1.28
CA ALA A 9 6.92 -4.58 0.47
C ALA A 9 6.31 -5.73 1.29
N SER A 10 7.11 -6.42 2.11
CA SER A 10 6.63 -7.49 3.00
C SER A 10 5.65 -6.95 4.05
N THR A 11 5.94 -5.76 4.57
CA THR A 11 5.12 -5.07 5.57
C THR A 11 3.78 -4.61 4.98
N LEU A 12 3.79 -4.08 3.74
CA LEU A 12 2.59 -3.73 2.97
C LEU A 12 1.77 -4.94 2.53
N ALA A 13 2.41 -6.09 2.34
CA ALA A 13 1.77 -7.35 1.94
C ALA A 13 1.26 -8.19 3.13
N ASN A 14 1.33 -7.65 4.35
CA ASN A 14 0.92 -8.36 5.56
C ASN A 14 -0.60 -8.66 5.52
N PRO A 15 -1.02 -9.95 5.53
CA PRO A 15 -2.43 -10.33 5.39
C PRO A 15 -3.32 -9.89 6.55
N LYS A 16 -2.74 -9.51 7.68
CA LYS A 16 -3.49 -8.93 8.81
C LYS A 16 -4.09 -7.56 8.47
N TYR A 17 -3.54 -6.86 7.47
CA TYR A 17 -3.95 -5.49 7.12
C TYR A 17 -4.20 -5.37 5.62
N LYS A 18 -5.44 -5.04 5.23
CA LYS A 18 -5.79 -4.81 3.82
C LYS A 18 -5.10 -3.58 3.24
N TRP A 19 -4.96 -2.55 4.06
CA TRP A 19 -4.34 -1.29 3.73
C TRP A 19 -3.49 -0.82 4.90
N ARG A 20 -2.43 -0.07 4.60
CA ARG A 20 -1.47 0.46 5.57
C ARG A 20 -1.23 1.94 5.33
N THR A 21 -1.05 2.68 6.40
CA THR A 21 -0.59 4.08 6.34
C THR A 21 0.93 4.14 6.39
N ILE A 22 1.51 5.26 5.95
CA ILE A 22 2.96 5.52 6.10
C ILE A 22 3.35 5.48 7.58
N ASP A 23 2.57 6.09 8.48
CA ASP A 23 2.83 6.02 9.93
C ASP A 23 2.89 4.58 10.47
N GLY A 24 2.07 3.68 9.90
CA GLY A 24 2.08 2.27 10.26
C GLY A 24 3.33 1.55 9.76
N LEU A 25 3.81 1.93 8.57
CA LEU A 25 5.09 1.44 8.06
C LEU A 25 6.25 1.92 8.93
N GLU A 26 6.33 3.21 9.25
CA GLU A 26 7.38 3.76 10.12
C GLU A 26 7.49 3.01 11.45
N LYS A 27 6.35 2.71 12.09
CA LYS A 27 6.31 1.99 13.38
C LYS A 27 6.72 0.53 13.29
N GLU A 28 6.46 -0.14 12.17
CA GLU A 28 6.73 -1.58 12.04
C GLU A 28 8.08 -1.89 11.39
N THR A 29 8.51 -1.07 10.44
CA THR A 29 9.81 -1.24 9.79
C THR A 29 10.93 -0.53 10.54
N GLY A 30 10.61 0.49 11.35
CA GLY A 30 11.58 1.37 11.98
C GLY A 30 12.32 2.28 11.00
N LEU A 31 11.89 2.31 9.73
CA LEU A 31 12.47 3.17 8.69
C LEU A 31 11.87 4.58 8.78
N ASP A 32 12.68 5.57 8.41
CA ASP A 32 12.23 6.96 8.32
C ASP A 32 11.20 7.14 7.19
N ARG A 33 10.29 8.10 7.39
CA ARG A 33 9.28 8.49 6.40
C ARG A 33 9.88 8.77 5.03
N VAL A 34 10.98 9.51 4.96
CA VAL A 34 11.61 9.91 3.69
C VAL A 34 12.13 8.68 2.94
N THR A 35 12.74 7.73 3.66
CA THR A 35 13.20 6.45 3.10
C THR A 35 12.01 5.65 2.57
N ILE A 36 10.92 5.55 3.33
CA ILE A 36 9.72 4.82 2.93
C ILE A 36 9.11 5.46 1.68
N VAL A 37 8.88 6.77 1.69
CA VAL A 37 8.26 7.49 0.57
C VAL A 37 9.14 7.41 -0.68
N SER A 38 10.46 7.56 -0.54
CA SER A 38 11.39 7.45 -1.67
C SER A 38 11.37 6.04 -2.27
N ASN A 39 11.46 5.00 -1.44
CA ASN A 39 11.37 3.62 -1.90
C ASN A 39 10.03 3.32 -2.58
N MET A 40 8.94 3.84 -2.02
CA MET A 40 7.59 3.70 -2.59
C MET A 40 7.43 4.43 -3.92
N ALA A 41 8.06 5.60 -4.09
CA ALA A 41 8.07 6.34 -5.34
C ALA A 41 8.89 5.62 -6.41
N THR A 42 10.03 5.03 -6.04
CA THR A 42 10.87 4.23 -6.96
C THR A 42 10.16 2.95 -7.44
N HIS A 43 9.27 2.39 -6.62
CA HIS A 43 8.54 1.15 -6.91
C HIS A 43 7.03 1.39 -7.02
N GLU A 44 6.64 2.56 -7.55
CA GLU A 44 5.23 2.96 -7.65
C GLU A 44 4.38 1.96 -8.46
N ASP A 45 5.00 1.25 -9.40
CA ASP A 45 4.38 0.20 -10.21
C ASP A 45 3.91 -1.00 -9.36
N ALA A 46 4.65 -1.31 -8.29
CA ALA A 46 4.37 -2.40 -7.37
C ALA A 46 3.38 -2.02 -6.25
N ILE A 47 3.04 -0.74 -6.12
CA ILE A 47 2.19 -0.21 -5.04
C ILE A 47 0.83 0.24 -5.58
N ILE A 48 -0.18 0.14 -4.73
CA ILE A 48 -1.50 0.72 -4.95
C ILE A 48 -1.81 1.67 -3.80
N LYS A 49 -2.11 2.91 -4.15
CA LYS A 49 -2.69 3.90 -3.24
C LYS A 49 -4.22 3.83 -3.31
N SER A 50 -4.87 3.84 -2.16
CA SER A 50 -6.34 3.92 -2.07
C SER A 50 -6.80 5.33 -2.45
N SER A 51 -7.84 5.41 -3.28
CA SER A 51 -8.55 6.67 -3.56
C SER A 51 -9.36 7.16 -2.34
N ILE A 52 -9.71 6.25 -1.43
CA ILE A 52 -10.46 6.56 -0.20
C ILE A 52 -9.46 6.60 0.95
N PRO A 53 -9.30 7.74 1.65
CA PRO A 53 -8.43 7.82 2.82
C PRO A 53 -8.99 7.01 4.01
N SER A 54 -8.16 6.80 5.03
CA SER A 54 -8.61 6.27 6.32
C SER A 54 -9.68 7.17 6.95
N LYS A 55 -10.40 6.67 7.96
CA LYS A 55 -11.35 7.45 8.76
C LYS A 55 -10.72 8.72 9.35
N ASP A 56 -9.42 8.66 9.65
CA ASP A 56 -8.62 9.78 10.15
C ASP A 56 -8.02 10.67 9.04
N GLY A 57 -8.44 10.49 7.78
CA GLY A 57 -7.93 11.26 6.63
C GLY A 57 -6.56 10.82 6.11
N LYS A 58 -6.00 9.73 6.64
CA LYS A 58 -4.65 9.25 6.25
C LYS A 58 -4.64 8.50 4.92
N GLU A 59 -3.57 8.67 4.16
CA GLU A 59 -3.34 7.93 2.93
C GLU A 59 -3.09 6.44 3.22
N LEU A 60 -3.65 5.60 2.36
CA LEU A 60 -3.66 4.15 2.51
C LEU A 60 -2.98 3.50 1.31
N PHE A 61 -2.11 2.54 1.58
CA PHE A 61 -1.25 1.88 0.61
C PHE A 61 -1.27 0.36 0.81
N THR A 62 -1.09 -0.37 -0.28
CA THR A 62 -0.90 -1.83 -0.30
C THR A 62 -0.06 -2.21 -1.52
N THR A 63 0.45 -3.44 -1.58
CA THR A 63 1.14 -3.91 -2.79
C THR A 63 0.14 -4.41 -3.84
N ARG A 64 0.48 -4.24 -5.12
CA ARG A 64 -0.31 -4.72 -6.25
C ARG A 64 -0.49 -6.24 -6.21
N GLU A 65 0.54 -6.97 -5.80
CA GLU A 65 0.48 -8.42 -5.62
C GLU A 65 -0.50 -8.81 -4.52
N HIS A 66 -0.41 -8.18 -3.34
CA HIS A 66 -1.30 -8.44 -2.22
C HIS A 66 -2.77 -8.16 -2.60
N TYR A 67 -3.02 -7.04 -3.28
CA TYR A 67 -4.34 -6.69 -3.78
C TYR A 67 -4.90 -7.69 -4.79
N ARG A 68 -4.06 -8.22 -5.69
CA ARG A 68 -4.45 -9.25 -6.67
C ARG A 68 -4.73 -10.61 -6.03
N ARG A 69 -3.92 -11.03 -5.06
CA ARG A 69 -4.07 -12.32 -4.38
C ARG A 69 -5.34 -12.35 -3.50
N ASN A 70 -5.72 -11.21 -2.92
CA ASN A 70 -6.87 -11.12 -2.01
C ASN A 70 -8.20 -10.77 -2.72
N ARG A 71 -8.29 -10.97 -4.05
CA ARG A 71 -9.38 -10.48 -4.91
C ARG A 71 -10.60 -11.41 -5.00
N SER A 72 -10.54 -12.64 -4.48
CA SER A 72 -11.65 -13.61 -4.60
C SER A 72 -12.98 -13.22 -3.92
N PRO A 73 -13.05 -12.30 -2.92
CA PRO A 73 -14.33 -11.76 -2.46
C PRO A 73 -14.62 -10.28 -2.85
N TRP A 74 -13.79 -9.63 -3.68
CA TRP A 74 -13.88 -8.16 -3.91
C TRP A 74 -14.08 -7.72 -5.37
N GLN A 75 -14.76 -8.52 -6.21
CA GLN A 75 -15.31 -8.00 -7.49
C GLN A 75 -16.19 -6.75 -7.30
N ALA A 76 -16.70 -6.49 -6.08
CA ALA A 76 -17.61 -5.40 -5.77
C ALA A 76 -17.00 -4.01 -5.53
N ILE A 77 -15.68 -3.84 -5.27
CA ILE A 77 -15.08 -2.47 -5.10
C ILE A 77 -14.27 -1.99 -6.30
N ALA A 78 -14.13 -2.79 -7.36
CA ALA A 78 -13.37 -2.37 -8.55
C ALA A 78 -14.00 -1.15 -9.26
N SER A 79 -15.31 -0.93 -9.11
CA SER A 79 -16.04 0.18 -9.71
C SER A 79 -15.70 1.56 -9.12
N ALA A 80 -15.08 1.64 -7.95
CA ALA A 80 -14.72 2.93 -7.32
C ALA A 80 -13.31 3.41 -7.67
N ILE A 81 -12.43 2.52 -8.10
CA ILE A 81 -11.03 2.83 -8.46
C ILE A 81 -10.91 2.95 -10.00
N THR A 82 -11.77 2.27 -10.75
CA THR A 82 -11.92 2.42 -12.21
C THR A 82 -13.10 3.34 -12.51
N ASN A 83 -12.98 4.62 -12.16
CA ASN A 83 -13.81 5.68 -12.74
C ASN A 83 -12.94 6.92 -12.94
N LYS A 84 -12.04 6.81 -13.92
CA LYS A 84 -11.50 7.94 -14.67
C LYS A 84 -11.29 7.44 -16.09
N ILE A 85 -12.39 7.40 -16.85
CA ILE A 85 -12.57 7.61 -18.29
C ILE A 85 -14.09 7.63 -18.49
N GLU A 86 -14.70 8.80 -18.44
CA GLU A 86 -15.26 9.52 -19.60
C GLU A 86 -14.96 11.01 -19.41
#